data_AF-A0A7J5YJN1-F1
#
_entry.id   AF-A0A7J5YJN1-F1
#
_cell.length_a   1.000
_cell.length_b   1.000
_cell.length_c   1.000
_cell.angle_alpha   90.00
_cell.angle_beta   90.00
_cell.angle_gamma   90.00
#
_symmetry.space_group_name_H-M   'P 1'
#
loop_
_entity.id
_entity.type
_entity.pdbx_description
1 polymer ?
#
loop_
_entity_poly.entity_id
_entity_poly.type
_entity_poly.pdbx_seq_one_letter_code
_entity_poly.pdbx_strand_id
1 'polypeptide(L)'
;MVYDDTSKKWVVINYSIVKGLKYNQATPTFHQWRDARQVYGLNFASKEEATTFSNAMLFALNVLSAQDVQLSSAKSRMDPLQMRWKLREQGSPFQGHPAVLAVAPPVMPPP
;
A
#
# COMPACT_ATOMS: atom_id res chain seq x y z
N MET A 1 9.69 14.38 -53.56
CA MET A 1 9.69 14.88 -52.18
C MET A 1 9.73 13.66 -51.28
N VAL A 2 10.85 13.42 -50.59
CA VAL A 2 10.98 12.32 -49.63
C VAL A 2 10.42 12.85 -48.32
N TYR A 3 9.35 12.24 -47.80
CA TYR A 3 8.87 12.55 -46.46
C TYR A 3 9.78 11.82 -45.48
N ASP A 4 10.58 12.59 -44.72
CA ASP A 4 11.31 12.06 -43.58
C ASP A 4 10.34 11.88 -42.41
N ASP A 5 9.91 10.64 -42.15
CA ASP A 5 9.11 10.25 -40.98
C ASP A 5 10.02 10.02 -39.75
N THR A 6 10.87 10.99 -39.42
CA THR A 6 11.81 10.86 -38.29
C THR A 6 11.50 11.80 -37.14
N SER A 7 10.39 12.54 -37.17
CA SER A 7 9.97 13.35 -36.03
C SER A 7 9.08 12.60 -35.04
N LYS A 8 9.36 11.32 -34.74
CA LYS A 8 8.76 10.66 -33.58
C LYS A 8 9.46 11.22 -32.33
N LYS A 9 8.94 12.35 -31.82
CA LYS A 9 9.42 12.96 -30.57
C LYS A 9 9.03 12.05 -29.42
N TRP A 10 10.02 11.35 -28.86
CA TRP A 10 9.87 10.58 -27.64
C TRP A 10 9.72 11.55 -26.46
N VAL A 11 8.51 11.68 -25.94
CA VAL A 11 8.27 12.41 -24.70
C VAL A 11 8.72 11.51 -23.55
N VAL A 12 9.93 11.73 -23.06
CA VAL A 12 10.48 11.01 -21.90
C VAL A 12 10.15 11.81 -20.64
N ILE A 13 9.37 11.22 -19.74
CA ILE A 13 9.19 11.74 -18.38
C ILE A 13 10.01 10.86 -17.44
N ASN A 14 11.11 11.39 -16.90
CA ASN A 14 11.92 10.71 -15.89
C ASN A 14 11.42 11.08 -14.49
N TYR A 15 10.49 10.27 -13.95
CA TYR A 15 9.97 10.44 -12.59
C TYR A 15 9.69 9.09 -11.94
N SER A 16 9.98 8.98 -10.64
CA SER A 16 9.77 7.75 -9.86
C SER A 16 8.30 7.58 -9.45
N ILE A 17 7.71 6.42 -9.75
CA ILE A 17 6.36 6.09 -9.27
C ILE A 17 6.45 5.72 -7.79
N VAL A 18 5.88 6.56 -6.92
CA VAL A 18 5.91 6.38 -5.46
C VAL A 18 4.56 5.90 -4.91
N LYS A 19 4.59 5.28 -3.73
CA LYS A 19 3.36 4.87 -3.03
C LYS A 19 2.48 6.09 -2.76
N GLY A 20 1.17 5.94 -2.95
CA GLY A 20 0.19 6.99 -2.67
C GLY A 20 0.12 8.08 -3.74
N LEU A 21 0.86 7.94 -4.85
CA LEU A 21 0.73 8.78 -6.02
C LEU A 21 -0.72 8.75 -6.53
N LYS A 22 -1.28 9.94 -6.76
CA LYS A 22 -2.67 10.11 -7.19
C LYS A 22 -2.73 10.12 -8.71
N TYR A 23 -3.04 8.97 -9.29
CA TYR A 23 -3.24 8.80 -10.73
C TYR A 23 -4.69 9.13 -11.12
N ASN A 24 -4.87 9.87 -12.22
CA ASN A 24 -6.19 10.22 -12.76
C ASN A 24 -6.21 10.14 -14.30
N GLN A 25 -7.22 9.48 -14.84
CA GLN A 25 -7.52 9.48 -16.27
C GLN A 25 -8.45 10.65 -16.58
N ALA A 26 -7.88 11.84 -16.82
CA ALA A 26 -8.65 13.06 -17.02
C ALA A 26 -9.47 13.02 -18.33
N THR A 27 -8.95 12.36 -19.36
CA THR A 27 -9.69 12.01 -20.59
C THR A 27 -9.26 10.60 -21.06
N PRO A 28 -9.93 10.01 -22.08
CA PRO A 28 -9.53 8.70 -22.61
C PRO A 28 -8.09 8.60 -23.13
N THR A 29 -7.46 9.72 -23.47
CA THR A 29 -6.07 9.77 -23.97
C THR A 29 -5.18 10.71 -23.18
N PHE A 30 -5.66 11.31 -22.10
CA PHE A 30 -4.87 12.20 -21.26
C PHE A 30 -4.90 11.75 -19.81
N HIS A 31 -3.74 11.33 -19.32
CA HIS A 31 -3.55 10.87 -17.96
C HIS A 31 -2.68 11.85 -17.19
N GLN A 32 -2.99 12.05 -15.93
CA GLN A 32 -2.22 12.94 -15.06
C GLN A 32 -1.97 12.32 -13.70
N TRP A 33 -0.90 12.75 -13.05
CA TRP A 33 -0.64 12.42 -11.66
C TRP A 33 -0.09 13.60 -10.89
N ARG A 34 -0.34 13.59 -9.59
CA ARG A 34 0.06 14.68 -8.68
C ARG A 34 1.10 14.20 -7.68
N ASP A 35 2.07 15.07 -7.44
CA ASP A 35 2.93 15.08 -6.27
C ASP A 35 2.61 16.32 -5.40
N ALA A 36 3.31 16.51 -4.29
CA ALA A 36 3.11 17.59 -3.32
C ALA A 36 3.18 19.00 -3.94
N ARG A 37 3.84 19.16 -5.10
CA ARG A 37 4.05 20.48 -5.72
C ARG A 37 3.83 20.54 -7.24
N GLN A 38 3.75 19.39 -7.91
CA GLN A 38 3.70 19.34 -9.37
C GLN A 38 2.62 18.38 -9.86
N VAL A 39 2.09 18.71 -11.03
CA VAL A 39 1.15 17.87 -11.78
C VAL A 39 1.82 17.51 -13.08
N TYR A 40 2.01 16.22 -13.32
CA TYR A 40 2.50 15.72 -14.59
C TYR A 40 1.33 15.22 -15.42
N GLY A 41 1.40 15.41 -16.73
CA GLY A 41 0.40 14.97 -17.69
C GLY A 41 1.06 14.29 -18.87
N LEU A 42 0.47 13.19 -19.32
CA LEU A 42 0.90 12.43 -20.50
C LEU A 42 -0.30 12.26 -21.44
N ASN A 43 -0.07 12.59 -22.71
CA ASN A 43 -1.06 12.42 -23.77
C ASN A 43 -0.65 11.22 -24.64
N PHE A 44 -1.61 10.37 -24.97
CA PHE A 44 -1.42 9.16 -25.76
C PHE A 44 -1.96 9.36 -27.17
N ALA A 45 -1.33 8.68 -28.15
CA ALA A 45 -1.77 8.75 -29.54
C ALA A 45 -3.13 8.08 -29.75
N SER A 46 -3.48 7.12 -28.88
CA SER A 46 -4.74 6.40 -28.94
C SER A 46 -5.28 6.00 -27.56
N LYS A 47 -6.56 5.65 -27.51
CA LYS A 47 -7.22 5.15 -26.30
C LYS A 47 -6.65 3.78 -25.90
N GLU A 48 -6.28 2.97 -26.87
CA GLU A 48 -5.75 1.62 -26.66
C GLU A 48 -4.38 1.67 -25.95
N GLU A 49 -3.52 2.59 -26.38
CA GLU A 49 -2.23 2.86 -25.72
C GLU A 49 -2.43 3.40 -24.30
N ALA A 50 -3.35 4.37 -24.14
CA ALA A 50 -3.71 4.91 -22.84
C ALA A 50 -4.19 3.79 -21.89
N THR A 51 -5.08 2.92 -22.34
CA THR A 51 -5.64 1.83 -21.54
C THR A 51 -4.57 0.82 -21.12
N THR A 52 -3.64 0.49 -22.03
CA THR A 52 -2.51 -0.37 -21.70
C THR A 52 -1.64 0.26 -20.61
N PHE A 53 -1.36 1.56 -20.73
CA PHE A 53 -0.59 2.29 -19.73
C PHE A 53 -1.31 2.38 -18.38
N SER A 54 -2.61 2.65 -18.36
CA SER A 54 -3.37 2.76 -17.11
C SER A 54 -3.37 1.46 -16.31
N ASN A 55 -3.50 0.32 -17.00
CA ASN A 55 -3.48 -0.99 -16.35
C ASN A 55 -2.11 -1.26 -15.68
N ALA A 56 -1.02 -0.96 -16.38
CA ALA A 56 0.33 -1.08 -15.84
C ALA A 56 0.58 -0.13 -14.65
N MET A 57 0.12 1.12 -14.75
CA MET A 57 0.27 2.12 -13.70
C MET A 57 -0.49 1.72 -12.43
N LEU A 58 -1.75 1.31 -12.56
CA LEU A 58 -2.57 0.84 -11.44
C LEU A 58 -1.97 -0.42 -10.81
N PHE A 59 -1.46 -1.34 -11.61
CA PHE A 59 -0.76 -2.53 -11.11
C PHE A 59 0.45 -2.14 -10.27
N ALA A 60 1.31 -1.25 -10.76
CA ALA A 60 2.49 -0.78 -10.02
C ALA A 60 2.10 -0.13 -8.68
N LEU A 61 1.08 0.73 -8.68
CA LEU A 61 0.58 1.37 -7.46
C LEU A 61 0.03 0.35 -6.45
N ASN A 62 -0.65 -0.68 -6.92
CA ASN A 62 -1.15 -1.77 -6.07
C ASN A 62 0.00 -2.56 -5.43
N VAL A 63 1.03 -2.92 -6.20
CA VAL A 63 2.23 -3.61 -5.69
C VAL A 63 2.93 -2.78 -4.62
N LEU A 64 3.10 -1.47 -4.85
CA LEU A 64 3.67 -0.55 -3.86
C LEU A 64 2.81 -0.44 -2.59
N SER A 65 1.49 -0.58 -2.70
CA SER A 65 0.59 -0.57 -1.55
C SER A 65 0.67 -1.84 -0.71
N ALA A 66 0.83 -3.00 -1.36
CA ALA A 66 0.85 -4.32 -0.73
C ALA A 66 2.15 -4.60 0.05
N GLN A 67 3.27 -3.99 -0.34
CA GLN A 67 4.54 -4.11 0.40
C GLN A 67 4.44 -3.66 1.86
N ASP A 68 3.57 -2.68 2.16
CA ASP A 68 3.30 -2.26 3.54
C ASP A 68 2.50 -3.30 4.33
N VAL A 69 1.58 -4.01 3.68
CA VAL A 69 0.75 -5.05 4.32
C VAL A 69 1.62 -6.23 4.76
N GLN A 70 2.64 -6.59 3.97
CA GLN A 70 3.52 -7.70 4.30
C GLN A 70 4.42 -7.38 5.50
N LEU A 71 4.89 -6.13 5.61
CA LEU A 71 5.72 -5.69 6.74
C LEU A 71 4.88 -5.45 8.02
N SER A 72 3.62 -5.03 7.89
CA SER A 72 2.71 -4.87 9.03
C SER A 72 2.17 -6.21 9.53
N SER A 73 1.93 -7.19 8.65
CA SER A 73 1.48 -8.54 9.04
C SER A 73 2.58 -9.33 9.76
N ALA A 74 3.84 -9.19 9.31
CA ALA A 74 5.02 -9.69 10.03
C ALA A 74 5.29 -8.96 11.36
N LYS A 75 4.71 -7.76 11.54
CA LYS A 75 4.69 -6.99 12.79
C LYS A 75 3.34 -7.08 13.52
N SER A 76 2.58 -8.15 13.33
CA SER A 76 1.66 -8.61 14.38
C SER A 76 2.50 -9.10 15.57
N ARG A 77 3.20 -8.16 16.20
CA ARG A 77 3.64 -8.27 17.58
C ARG A 77 2.38 -8.65 18.33
N MET A 78 2.35 -9.88 18.83
CA MET A 78 1.33 -10.28 19.80
C MET A 78 1.24 -9.14 20.81
N ASP A 79 0.04 -8.59 20.96
CA ASP A 79 -0.23 -7.52 21.91
C ASP A 79 0.40 -7.91 23.27
N PRO A 80 1.05 -6.99 24.00
CA PRO A 80 1.70 -7.31 25.27
C PRO A 80 0.77 -8.00 26.27
N LEU A 81 -0.52 -7.65 26.28
CA LEU A 81 -1.54 -8.34 27.08
C LEU A 81 -1.80 -9.74 26.56
N GLN A 82 -1.73 -9.92 25.24
CA GLN A 82 -1.86 -11.23 24.63
C GLN A 82 -0.68 -12.16 24.94
N MET A 83 0.54 -11.62 24.95
CA MET A 83 1.70 -12.37 25.40
C MET A 83 1.59 -12.78 26.88
N ARG A 84 1.00 -11.91 27.71
CA ARG A 84 0.82 -12.14 29.15
C ARG A 84 -0.19 -13.26 29.46
N TRP A 85 -1.28 -13.42 28.70
CA TRP A 85 -2.19 -14.56 28.89
C TRP A 85 -1.52 -15.89 28.53
N LYS A 86 -0.70 -15.90 27.47
CA LYS A 86 -0.05 -17.12 26.97
C LYS A 86 1.04 -17.64 27.91
N LEU A 87 1.75 -16.73 28.58
CA LEU A 87 2.69 -17.04 29.67
C LEU A 87 1.96 -17.57 30.92
N ARG A 88 0.75 -17.07 31.20
CA ARG A 88 -0.06 -17.55 32.32
C ARG A 88 -0.57 -18.97 32.13
N GLU A 89 -0.88 -19.37 30.89
CA GLU A 89 -1.31 -20.75 30.58
C GLU A 89 -0.16 -21.78 30.61
N GLN A 90 1.09 -21.36 30.40
CA GLN A 90 2.25 -22.26 30.38
C GLN A 90 2.85 -22.57 31.77
N GLY A 91 2.18 -22.19 32.85
CA GLY A 91 2.55 -22.57 34.22
C GLY A 91 3.66 -21.67 34.80
N SER A 92 3.31 -20.91 35.84
CA SER A 92 4.26 -20.10 36.60
C SER A 92 5.22 -21.00 37.39
N PRO A 93 6.56 -20.83 37.30
CA PRO A 93 7.51 -21.57 38.11
C PRO A 93 7.61 -21.03 39.55
N PHE A 94 6.86 -19.96 39.88
CA PHE A 94 6.92 -19.35 41.21
C PHE A 94 5.72 -19.76 42.05
N GLN A 95 5.89 -20.86 42.80
CA GLN A 95 5.03 -21.19 43.93
C GLN A 95 5.41 -20.32 45.13
N GLY A 96 4.41 -19.58 45.63
CA GLY A 96 4.30 -19.24 47.04
C GLY A 96 4.31 -17.75 47.36
N HIS A 97 3.14 -17.10 47.32
CA HIS A 97 2.74 -16.05 48.26
C HIS A 97 1.20 -15.92 48.26
N PRO A 98 0.54 -15.68 49.42
CA PRO A 98 -0.91 -15.56 49.49
C PRO A 98 -1.39 -14.12 49.18
N ALA A 99 -2.65 -14.03 48.74
CA ALA A 99 -3.47 -12.83 48.58
C ALA A 99 -3.15 -11.93 47.35
N VAL A 100 -4.04 -11.92 46.36
CA VAL A 100 -5.20 -11.03 46.32
C VAL A 100 -6.22 -11.54 45.30
N LEU A 101 -7.50 -11.53 45.68
CA LEU A 101 -8.64 -11.82 44.81
C LEU A 101 -8.70 -10.80 43.67
N ALA A 102 -8.12 -11.12 42.50
CA ALA A 102 -8.35 -10.35 41.30
C ALA A 102 -9.62 -10.87 40.61
N VAL A 103 -10.74 -10.20 40.87
CA VAL A 103 -11.95 -10.29 40.04
C VAL A 103 -11.56 -9.94 38.61
N ALA A 104 -11.74 -10.88 37.69
CA ALA A 104 -11.62 -10.59 36.25
C ALA A 104 -12.94 -9.95 35.77
N PRO A 105 -12.91 -8.87 34.96
CA PRO A 105 -14.09 -8.43 34.24
C PRO A 105 -14.42 -9.43 33.10
N PRO A 106 -15.70 -9.69 32.80
CA PRO A 106 -16.07 -10.44 31.60
C PRO A 106 -15.84 -9.55 30.37
N VAL A 107 -15.04 -10.01 29.41
CA VAL A 107 -14.94 -9.38 28.08
C VAL A 107 -15.73 -10.25 27.12
N MET A 108 -16.82 -9.70 26.57
CA MET A 108 -17.59 -10.32 25.49
C MET A 108 -16.75 -10.40 24.20
N PRO A 109 -16.92 -11.44 23.36
CA PRO A 109 -16.38 -11.46 22.01
C PRO A 109 -17.23 -10.58 21.06
N PRO A 110 -16.65 -9.94 20.02
CA PRO A 110 -17.38 -9.17 19.02
C PRO A 110 -18.09 -10.07 17.97
N PRO A 111 -19.09 -9.55 17.22
CA PRO A 111 -19.97 -10.31 16.32
C PRO A 111 -19.28 -10.85 15.05
#